data_AF-A0A849EM65-F1
#
_entry.id   AF-A0A849EM65-F1
#
_cell.length_a   1.000
_cell.length_b   1.000
_cell.length_c   1.000
_cell.angle_alpha   90.00
_cell.angle_beta   90.00
_cell.angle_gamma   90.00
#
_symmetry.space_group_name_H-M   'P 1'
#
loop_
_entity.id
_entity.type
_entity.pdbx_description
1 polymer ?
#
loop_
_entity_poly.entity_id
_entity_poly.type
_entity_poly.pdbx_seq_one_letter_code
_entity_poly.pdbx_strand_id
1 'polypeptide(L)'
;MAADNKPLKYLRYAIGEILLVVIGILLALQINTWNENRKSNMREMKLLTELKTNLHINVQNLEKDIESQTQSAKVIDKLLDHLDHKRPYTDSLAYYFSMADYAPDVVLSSSAFETLKSSGLELISTDTLRSTIINLFEIYYPTLMQETKRLEDQLWPTAAVPMYQKHFRREQKDFYTVNDYQALLDDKEFTNMLSFRGNLRKQSTIRKIKAKDQTLNVLAMIHKELSND
;
A
#
# COMPACT_ATOMS: atom_id res chain seq x y z
N MET A 1 23.73 23.28 -82.68
CA MET A 1 22.99 24.05 -81.67
C MET A 1 22.91 23.20 -80.41
N ALA A 2 23.87 23.33 -79.51
CA ALA A 2 23.93 22.52 -78.29
C ALA A 2 23.37 23.36 -77.14
N ALA A 3 22.18 23.02 -76.66
CA ALA A 3 21.70 23.51 -75.38
C ALA A 3 22.57 22.86 -74.29
N ASP A 4 23.54 23.62 -73.80
CA ASP A 4 24.46 23.22 -72.74
C ASP A 4 23.64 22.87 -71.48
N ASN A 5 23.60 21.59 -71.10
CA ASN A 5 22.90 21.05 -69.92
C ASN A 5 23.50 21.52 -68.57
N LYS A 6 24.21 22.66 -68.55
CA LYS A 6 24.85 23.29 -67.39
C LYS A 6 23.87 23.53 -66.22
N PRO A 7 22.67 24.12 -66.39
CA PRO A 7 21.75 24.34 -65.27
C PRO A 7 21.24 23.02 -64.65
N LEU A 8 21.03 21.97 -65.45
CA LEU A 8 20.63 20.65 -64.94
C LEU A 8 21.74 19.98 -64.13
N LYS A 9 23.01 20.23 -64.48
CA LYS A 9 24.17 19.74 -63.75
C LYS A 9 24.27 20.41 -62.37
N TYR A 10 24.18 21.74 -62.30
CA TYR A 10 24.18 22.47 -61.02
C TYR A 10 22.99 22.10 -60.12
N LEU A 11 21.80 21.89 -60.68
CA LEU A 11 20.63 21.44 -59.94
C LEU A 11 20.85 20.07 -59.27
N ARG A 12 21.45 19.10 -59.98
CA ARG A 12 21.76 17.77 -59.42
C ARG A 12 22.77 17.83 -58.27
N TYR A 13 23.79 18.69 -58.38
CA TYR A 13 24.76 18.89 -57.30
C TYR A 13 24.12 19.55 -56.07
N ALA A 14 23.30 20.59 -56.25
CA ALA A 14 22.60 21.25 -55.15
C ALA A 14 21.61 20.31 -54.45
N ILE A 15 20.89 19.46 -55.19
CA ILE A 15 20.01 18.44 -54.60
C ILE A 15 20.82 17.41 -53.80
N GLY A 16 21.96 16.96 -54.31
CA GLY A 16 22.85 16.03 -53.60
C GLY A 16 23.38 16.60 -52.29
N GLU A 17 23.74 17.89 -52.28
CA GLU A 17 24.21 18.60 -51.08
C GLU A 17 23.09 18.76 -50.04
N ILE A 18 21.88 19.14 -50.46
CA ILE A 18 20.71 19.22 -49.56
C ILE A 18 20.40 17.84 -48.96
N LEU A 19 20.41 16.77 -49.77
CA LEU A 19 20.17 15.41 -49.28
C LEU A 19 21.22 14.96 -48.26
N LEU A 20 22.50 15.26 -48.50
CA LEU A 20 23.59 14.98 -47.56
C LEU A 20 23.40 15.72 -46.23
N VAL A 21 23.06 17.01 -46.28
CA VAL A 21 22.78 17.80 -45.07
C VAL A 21 21.58 17.25 -44.32
N VAL A 22 20.50 16.90 -45.02
CA VAL A 22 19.29 16.32 -44.41
C VAL A 22 19.60 14.97 -43.74
N ILE A 23 20.35 14.08 -44.40
CA ILE A 23 20.78 12.81 -43.80
C ILE A 23 21.63 13.06 -42.55
N GLY A 24 22.56 14.03 -42.60
CA GLY A 24 23.37 14.41 -41.43
C GLY A 24 22.52 14.87 -40.24
N ILE A 25 21.52 15.72 -40.48
CA ILE A 25 20.59 16.20 -39.44
C ILE A 25 19.76 15.04 -38.88
N LEU A 26 19.23 14.16 -39.75
CA LEU A 26 18.42 13.03 -39.32
C LEU A 26 19.23 12.04 -38.47
N LEU A 27 20.47 11.75 -38.84
CA LEU A 27 21.36 10.89 -38.05
C LEU A 27 21.69 11.54 -36.70
N ALA A 28 21.98 12.83 -36.66
CA ALA A 28 22.22 13.56 -35.41
C ALA A 28 20.98 13.52 -34.50
N LEU A 29 19.79 13.73 -35.06
CA LEU A 29 18.53 13.63 -34.33
C LEU A 29 18.30 12.21 -33.79
N GLN A 30 18.52 11.19 -34.61
CA GLN A 30 18.37 9.78 -34.21
C GLN A 30 19.31 9.40 -33.06
N ILE A 31 20.59 9.80 -33.12
CA ILE A 31 21.55 9.55 -32.04
C ILE A 31 21.10 10.25 -30.75
N ASN A 32 20.63 11.50 -30.86
CA ASN A 32 20.13 12.25 -29.71
C ASN A 32 18.89 11.58 -29.09
N THR A 33 17.91 11.19 -29.91
CA THR A 33 16.71 10.48 -29.46
C THR A 33 17.05 9.14 -28.81
N TRP A 34 18.00 8.38 -29.37
CA TRP A 34 18.45 7.12 -28.77
C TRP A 34 19.11 7.33 -27.40
N ASN A 35 19.97 8.35 -27.26
CA ASN A 35 20.61 8.68 -25.99
C ASN A 35 19.58 9.13 -24.93
N GLU A 36 18.59 9.94 -25.32
CA GLU A 36 17.51 10.35 -24.42
C GLU A 36 16.63 9.17 -23.99
N ASN A 37 16.27 8.27 -24.92
CA ASN A 37 15.54 7.04 -24.58
C ASN A 37 16.32 6.17 -23.60
N ARG A 38 17.64 5.98 -23.84
CA ARG A 38 18.50 5.23 -22.91
C ARG A 38 18.52 5.85 -21.51
N LYS A 39 18.62 7.18 -21.41
CA LYS A 39 18.56 7.88 -20.11
C LYS A 39 17.20 7.73 -19.44
N SER A 40 16.12 7.78 -20.22
CA SER A 40 14.76 7.56 -19.72
C SER A 40 14.61 6.15 -19.13
N ASN A 41 15.02 5.12 -19.86
CA ASN A 41 14.95 3.73 -19.39
C ASN A 41 15.76 3.52 -18.10
N MET A 42 16.98 4.06 -18.03
CA MET A 42 17.78 3.97 -16.79
C MET A 42 17.09 4.64 -15.59
N ARG A 43 16.35 5.74 -15.81
CA ARG A 43 15.58 6.41 -14.75
C ARG A 43 14.37 5.56 -14.34
N GLU A 44 13.64 5.02 -15.30
CA GLU A 44 12.53 4.09 -15.06
C GLU A 44 12.97 2.90 -14.21
N MET A 45 14.04 2.19 -14.62
CA MET A 45 14.57 1.04 -13.88
C MET A 45 14.93 1.38 -12.44
N LYS A 46 15.57 2.56 -12.23
CA LYS A 46 15.94 3.02 -10.89
C LYS A 46 14.70 3.26 -10.02
N LEU A 47 13.71 3.99 -10.54
CA LEU A 47 12.47 4.28 -9.83
C LEU A 47 11.66 3.01 -9.53
N LEU A 48 11.56 2.09 -10.49
CA LEU A 48 10.89 0.81 -10.30
C LEU A 48 11.60 -0.07 -9.27
N THR A 49 12.93 -0.02 -9.18
CA THR A 49 13.71 -0.74 -8.17
C THR A 49 13.49 -0.19 -6.76
N GLU A 50 13.46 1.15 -6.63
CA GLU A 50 13.14 1.82 -5.36
C GLU A 50 11.69 1.50 -4.94
N LEU A 51 10.75 1.57 -5.88
CA LEU A 51 9.35 1.23 -5.66
C LEU A 51 9.17 -0.23 -5.24
N LYS A 52 9.84 -1.17 -5.90
CA LYS A 52 9.84 -2.60 -5.53
C LYS A 52 10.27 -2.79 -4.08
N THR A 53 11.36 -2.14 -3.66
CA THR A 53 11.86 -2.20 -2.28
C THR A 53 10.80 -1.68 -1.30
N ASN A 54 10.15 -0.56 -1.65
CA ASN A 54 9.11 0.05 -0.84
C ASN A 54 7.86 -0.83 -0.71
N LEU A 55 7.43 -1.47 -1.80
CA LEU A 55 6.29 -2.39 -1.80
C LEU A 55 6.58 -3.66 -0.98
N HIS A 56 7.81 -4.17 -0.96
CA HIS A 56 8.18 -5.27 -0.07
C HIS A 56 8.02 -4.91 1.41
N ILE A 57 8.43 -3.71 1.81
CA ILE A 57 8.20 -3.20 3.18
C ILE A 57 6.70 -3.15 3.49
N ASN A 58 5.89 -2.68 2.54
CA ASN A 58 4.44 -2.61 2.70
C ASN A 58 3.82 -4.01 2.86
N VAL A 59 4.26 -5.00 2.08
CA VAL A 59 3.84 -6.40 2.26
C VAL A 59 4.17 -6.88 3.68
N GLN A 60 5.39 -6.68 4.14
CA GLN A 60 5.80 -7.10 5.49
C GLN A 60 4.98 -6.43 6.59
N ASN A 61 4.67 -5.14 6.45
CA ASN A 61 3.84 -4.41 7.40
C ASN A 61 2.40 -4.91 7.40
N LEU A 62 1.83 -5.18 6.21
CA LEU A 62 0.49 -5.77 6.08
C LEU A 62 0.45 -7.16 6.70
N GLU A 63 1.47 -8.00 6.50
CA GLU A 63 1.51 -9.37 7.06
C GLU A 63 1.56 -9.38 8.58
N LYS A 64 2.43 -8.54 9.18
CA LYS A 64 2.51 -8.38 10.64
C LYS A 64 1.18 -7.93 11.23
N ASP A 65 0.52 -6.98 10.57
CA ASP A 65 -0.75 -6.46 11.07
C ASP A 65 -1.90 -7.46 10.87
N ILE A 66 -1.95 -8.16 9.73
CA ILE A 66 -2.90 -9.27 9.48
C ILE A 66 -2.77 -10.33 10.57
N GLU A 67 -1.54 -10.73 10.91
CA GLU A 67 -1.28 -11.72 11.97
C GLU A 67 -1.79 -11.21 13.32
N SER A 68 -1.40 -10.00 13.72
CA SER A 68 -1.81 -9.36 14.98
C SER A 68 -3.33 -9.29 15.10
N GLN A 69 -4.03 -8.80 14.07
CA GLN A 69 -5.49 -8.68 14.09
C GLN A 69 -6.20 -10.03 14.09
N THR A 70 -5.65 -11.02 13.39
CA THR A 70 -6.18 -12.39 13.40
C THR A 70 -6.10 -12.99 14.79
N GLN A 71 -4.97 -12.80 15.49
CA GLN A 71 -4.82 -13.27 16.87
C GLN A 71 -5.76 -12.53 17.81
N SER A 72 -5.85 -11.21 17.69
CA SER A 72 -6.73 -10.40 18.53
C SER A 72 -8.22 -10.75 18.31
N ALA A 73 -8.65 -11.03 17.08
CA ALA A 73 -10.01 -11.52 16.79
C ALA A 73 -10.28 -12.89 17.46
N LYS A 74 -9.33 -13.82 17.40
CA LYS A 74 -9.43 -15.12 18.09
C LYS A 74 -9.52 -14.96 19.60
N VAL A 75 -8.77 -14.02 20.18
CA VAL A 75 -8.83 -13.71 21.61
C VAL A 75 -10.19 -13.13 21.99
N ILE A 76 -10.75 -12.22 21.18
CA ILE A 76 -12.12 -11.73 21.39
C ILE A 76 -13.13 -12.88 21.35
N ASP A 77 -13.06 -13.77 20.37
CA ASP A 77 -13.99 -14.90 20.28
C ASP A 77 -13.94 -15.78 21.54
N LYS A 78 -12.73 -16.01 22.07
CA LYS A 78 -12.54 -16.73 23.35
C LYS A 78 -13.11 -15.98 24.55
N LEU A 79 -12.92 -14.66 24.60
CA LEU A 79 -13.47 -13.82 25.68
C LEU A 79 -14.99 -13.83 25.65
N LEU A 80 -15.61 -13.68 24.49
CA LEU A 80 -17.06 -13.74 24.33
C LEU A 80 -17.60 -15.09 24.80
N ASP A 81 -17.02 -16.19 24.32
CA ASP A 81 -17.40 -17.54 24.76
C ASP A 81 -17.23 -17.73 26.27
N HIS A 82 -16.19 -17.15 26.88
CA HIS A 82 -15.99 -17.19 28.32
C HIS A 82 -17.06 -16.42 29.09
N LEU A 83 -17.38 -15.20 28.64
CA LEU A 83 -18.35 -14.31 29.28
C LEU A 83 -19.79 -14.84 29.12
N ASP A 84 -20.15 -15.32 27.93
CA ASP A 84 -21.49 -15.86 27.63
C ASP A 84 -21.83 -17.09 28.47
N HIS A 85 -20.83 -17.93 28.74
CA HIS A 85 -20.96 -19.11 29.60
C HIS A 85 -20.72 -18.83 31.08
N LYS A 86 -20.51 -17.56 31.47
CA LYS A 86 -20.28 -17.13 32.87
C LYS A 86 -19.24 -17.97 33.60
N ARG A 87 -18.14 -18.30 32.92
CA ARG A 87 -17.09 -19.15 33.49
C ARG A 87 -16.35 -18.42 34.63
N PRO A 88 -15.73 -19.13 35.57
CA PRO A 88 -14.98 -18.49 36.67
C PRO A 88 -13.85 -17.60 36.17
N TYR A 89 -13.48 -16.60 36.98
CA TYR A 89 -12.32 -15.74 36.68
C TYR A 89 -11.03 -16.56 36.67
N THR A 90 -10.15 -16.27 35.70
CA THR A 90 -8.79 -16.82 35.63
C THR A 90 -7.79 -15.70 35.44
N ASP A 91 -6.58 -15.85 35.99
CA ASP A 91 -5.53 -14.81 35.90
C ASP A 91 -5.14 -14.46 34.46
N SER A 92 -5.35 -15.39 33.51
CA SER A 92 -5.15 -15.18 32.08
C SER A 92 -6.14 -14.21 31.43
N LEU A 93 -7.30 -13.94 32.05
CA LEU A 93 -8.31 -13.05 31.47
C LEU A 93 -7.80 -11.62 31.33
N ALA A 94 -7.06 -11.12 32.33
CA ALA A 94 -6.45 -9.79 32.27
C ALA A 94 -5.58 -9.62 31.03
N TYR A 95 -4.77 -10.64 30.71
CA TYR A 95 -3.93 -10.66 29.51
C TYR A 95 -4.77 -10.69 28.23
N TYR A 96 -5.82 -11.50 28.18
CA TYR A 96 -6.72 -11.56 27.03
C TYR A 96 -7.47 -10.25 26.80
N PHE A 97 -7.89 -9.55 27.86
CA PHE A 97 -8.51 -8.22 27.72
C PHE A 97 -7.51 -7.18 27.19
N SER A 98 -6.25 -7.20 27.62
CA SER A 98 -5.21 -6.34 27.05
C SER A 98 -4.95 -6.64 25.57
N MET A 99 -4.90 -7.91 25.17
CA MET A 99 -4.73 -8.30 23.76
C MET A 99 -5.95 -7.96 22.90
N ALA A 100 -7.15 -8.13 23.45
CA ALA A 100 -8.39 -7.72 22.82
C ALA A 100 -8.51 -6.20 22.77
N ASP A 101 -7.71 -5.47 23.53
CA ASP A 101 -7.72 -4.02 23.49
C ASP A 101 -6.81 -3.44 22.41
N TYR A 102 -5.61 -4.01 22.33
CA TYR A 102 -4.55 -3.56 21.44
C TYR A 102 -4.99 -3.54 19.96
N ALA A 103 -4.83 -2.38 19.31
CA ALA A 103 -5.14 -2.15 17.90
C ALA A 103 -4.10 -1.20 17.28
N PRO A 104 -2.92 -1.72 16.89
CA PRO A 104 -1.91 -0.88 16.26
C PRO A 104 -2.31 -0.48 14.84
N ASP A 105 -1.82 0.68 14.42
CA ASP A 105 -1.96 1.14 13.04
C ASP A 105 -1.00 0.40 12.11
N VAL A 106 -1.50 0.02 10.92
CA VAL A 106 -0.64 -0.39 9.82
C VAL A 106 -0.06 0.87 9.16
N VAL A 107 1.25 0.85 8.91
CA VAL A 107 1.95 1.95 8.21
C VAL A 107 2.38 1.47 6.84
N LEU A 108 1.93 2.15 5.81
CA LEU A 108 2.29 1.91 4.42
C LEU A 108 3.17 3.05 3.94
N SER A 109 4.34 2.71 3.42
CA SER A 109 5.27 3.67 2.86
C SER A 109 4.86 4.05 1.44
N SER A 110 4.99 5.33 1.09
CA SER A 110 4.70 5.89 -0.23
C SER A 110 5.86 6.69 -0.82
N SER A 111 7.02 6.76 -0.15
CA SER A 111 8.12 7.66 -0.52
C SER A 111 8.64 7.47 -1.95
N ALA A 112 8.77 6.23 -2.39
CA ALA A 112 9.19 5.92 -3.76
C ALA A 112 8.12 6.32 -4.79
N PHE A 113 6.84 6.15 -4.44
CA PHE A 113 5.73 6.59 -5.29
C PHE A 113 5.64 8.11 -5.39
N GLU A 114 5.84 8.86 -4.30
CA GLU A 114 5.89 10.33 -4.33
C GLU A 114 7.06 10.84 -5.17
N THR A 115 8.19 10.15 -5.11
CA THR A 115 9.36 10.44 -5.96
C THR A 115 9.04 10.18 -7.44
N LEU A 116 8.38 9.06 -7.76
CA LEU A 116 7.92 8.77 -9.11
C LEU A 116 6.92 9.82 -9.61
N LYS A 117 5.95 10.19 -8.78
CA LYS A 117 4.91 11.18 -9.09
C LYS A 117 5.50 12.56 -9.36
N SER A 118 6.48 12.99 -8.56
CA SER A 118 7.19 14.26 -8.77
C SER A 118 8.14 14.24 -9.98
N SER A 119 8.67 13.06 -10.34
CA SER A 119 9.56 12.89 -11.50
C SER A 119 8.80 12.81 -12.83
N GLY A 120 7.51 12.49 -12.80
CA GLY A 120 6.68 12.25 -13.98
C GLY A 120 6.23 10.80 -14.04
N LEU A 121 4.92 10.56 -13.97
CA LEU A 121 4.35 9.20 -14.01
C LEU A 121 4.59 8.55 -15.38
N GLU A 122 4.64 9.36 -16.44
CA GLU A 122 4.93 8.96 -17.82
C GLU A 122 6.32 8.34 -18.01
N LEU A 123 7.21 8.45 -17.02
CA LEU A 123 8.48 7.72 -17.00
C LEU A 123 8.29 6.20 -16.95
N ILE A 124 7.16 5.72 -16.42
CA ILE A 124 6.81 4.30 -16.53
C ILE A 124 6.27 4.06 -17.94
N SER A 125 7.06 3.38 -18.76
CA SER A 125 6.79 3.17 -20.18
C SER A 125 5.56 2.30 -20.41
N THR A 126 5.36 1.27 -19.58
CA THR A 126 4.20 0.40 -19.66
C THR A 126 2.96 1.03 -19.02
N ASP A 127 2.01 1.45 -19.85
CA ASP A 127 0.75 2.11 -19.43
C ASP A 127 -0.04 1.31 -18.39
N THR A 128 -0.14 -0.01 -18.55
CA THR A 128 -0.87 -0.88 -17.63
C THR A 128 -0.21 -0.96 -16.26
N LEU A 129 1.12 -1.04 -16.21
CA LEU A 129 1.91 -0.99 -14.98
C LEU A 129 1.73 0.36 -14.29
N ARG A 130 1.87 1.45 -15.05
CA ARG A 130 1.70 2.82 -14.58
C ARG A 130 0.33 3.02 -13.90
N SER A 131 -0.76 2.67 -14.59
CA SER A 131 -2.11 2.78 -14.02
C SER A 131 -2.31 1.89 -12.79
N THR A 132 -1.72 0.69 -12.76
CA THR A 132 -1.87 -0.22 -11.61
C THR A 132 -1.11 0.31 -10.38
N ILE A 133 0.09 0.87 -10.57
CA ILE A 133 0.82 1.57 -9.50
C ILE A 133 -0.01 2.74 -8.96
N ILE A 134 -0.52 3.61 -9.84
CA ILE A 134 -1.34 4.76 -9.44
C ILE A 134 -2.56 4.30 -8.64
N ASN A 135 -3.31 3.32 -9.13
CA ASN A 135 -4.49 2.80 -8.45
C ASN A 135 -4.15 2.22 -7.06
N LEU A 136 -3.01 1.54 -6.92
CA LEU A 136 -2.58 1.00 -5.64
C LEU A 136 -2.39 2.11 -4.58
N PHE A 137 -1.67 3.17 -4.94
CA PHE A 137 -1.30 4.23 -4.00
C PHE A 137 -2.37 5.31 -3.80
N GLU A 138 -3.15 5.63 -4.84
CA GLU A 138 -4.13 6.73 -4.79
C GLU A 138 -5.55 6.24 -4.47
N ILE A 139 -5.84 4.94 -4.65
CA ILE A 139 -7.17 4.37 -4.41
C ILE A 139 -7.11 3.29 -3.33
N TYR A 140 -6.40 2.18 -3.58
CA TYR A 140 -6.48 1.01 -2.69
C TYR A 140 -5.93 1.30 -1.28
N TYR A 141 -4.74 1.86 -1.14
CA TYR A 141 -4.19 2.18 0.18
C TYR A 141 -5.00 3.25 0.94
N PRO A 142 -5.42 4.37 0.33
CA PRO A 142 -6.29 5.34 0.99
C PRO A 142 -7.64 4.76 1.41
N THR A 143 -8.30 3.98 0.56
CA THR A 143 -9.55 3.30 0.92
C THR A 143 -9.35 2.34 2.08
N LEU A 144 -8.27 1.54 2.07
CA LEU A 144 -7.92 0.68 3.19
C LEU A 144 -7.81 1.48 4.49
N MET A 145 -7.03 2.57 4.50
CA MET A 145 -6.82 3.40 5.69
C MET A 145 -8.14 4.01 6.18
N GLN A 146 -8.97 4.49 5.26
CA GLN A 146 -10.27 5.07 5.59
C GLN A 146 -11.26 4.05 6.16
N GLU A 147 -11.21 2.79 5.70
CA GLU A 147 -12.12 1.74 6.12
C GLU A 147 -11.65 0.99 7.38
N THR A 148 -10.37 1.08 7.74
CA THR A 148 -9.84 0.40 8.94
C THR A 148 -9.50 1.38 10.04
N LYS A 149 -8.57 2.30 9.79
CA LYS A 149 -8.02 3.18 10.83
C LYS A 149 -9.06 4.19 11.31
N ARG A 150 -9.71 4.89 10.38
CA ARG A 150 -10.73 5.90 10.72
C ARG A 150 -11.89 5.32 11.54
N LEU A 151 -12.31 4.09 11.26
CA LEU A 151 -13.37 3.45 12.03
C LEU A 151 -12.91 3.17 13.47
N GLU A 152 -11.73 2.58 13.65
CA GLU A 152 -11.19 2.32 15.00
C GLU A 152 -10.97 3.63 15.76
N ASP A 153 -10.39 4.66 15.13
CA ASP A 153 -10.14 5.98 15.73
C ASP A 153 -11.43 6.68 16.21
N GLN A 154 -12.57 6.41 15.56
CA GLN A 154 -13.86 6.96 15.95
C GLN A 154 -14.54 6.13 17.05
N LEU A 155 -14.49 4.80 16.92
CA LEU A 155 -15.19 3.87 17.81
C LEU A 155 -14.48 3.69 19.15
N TRP A 156 -13.15 3.72 19.14
CA TRP A 156 -12.32 3.52 20.31
C TRP A 156 -12.66 4.52 21.44
N PRO A 157 -12.57 5.85 21.23
CA PRO A 157 -12.87 6.82 22.28
C PRO A 157 -14.36 6.89 22.64
N THR A 158 -15.27 6.60 21.71
CA THR A 158 -16.71 6.80 21.91
C THR A 158 -17.42 5.61 22.52
N ALA A 159 -17.00 4.39 22.22
CA ALA A 159 -17.66 3.16 22.67
C ALA A 159 -16.75 2.31 23.56
N ALA A 160 -15.50 2.07 23.15
CA ALA A 160 -14.66 1.11 23.84
C ALA A 160 -14.04 1.68 25.12
N VAL A 161 -13.45 2.88 25.10
CA VAL A 161 -12.82 3.50 26.28
C VAL A 161 -13.78 3.60 27.48
N PRO A 162 -15.03 4.09 27.35
CA PRO A 162 -15.97 4.14 28.47
C PRO A 162 -16.24 2.76 29.07
N MET A 163 -16.37 1.74 28.21
CA MET A 163 -16.61 0.36 28.62
C MET A 163 -15.40 -0.25 29.34
N TYR A 164 -14.19 0.04 28.87
CA TYR A 164 -12.97 -0.37 29.57
C TYR A 164 -12.80 0.37 30.91
N GLN A 165 -13.11 1.67 30.98
CA GLN A 165 -13.05 2.43 32.23
C GLN A 165 -14.08 1.99 33.27
N LYS A 166 -15.25 1.53 32.82
CA LYS A 166 -16.31 0.98 33.69
C LYS A 166 -15.85 -0.29 34.40
N HIS A 167 -15.22 -1.21 33.67
CA HIS A 167 -14.96 -2.57 34.16
C HIS A 167 -13.53 -2.83 34.61
N PHE A 168 -12.57 -1.98 34.21
CA PHE A 168 -11.17 -2.22 34.47
C PHE A 168 -10.47 -1.03 35.11
N ARG A 169 -9.50 -1.34 35.97
CA ARG A 169 -8.51 -0.39 36.46
C ARG A 169 -7.16 -0.69 35.82
N ARG A 170 -6.45 0.35 35.42
CA ARG A 170 -5.09 0.24 34.87
C ARG A 170 -4.08 0.49 36.00
N GLU A 171 -3.49 -0.57 36.52
CA GLU A 171 -2.48 -0.46 37.60
C GLU A 171 -1.05 -0.34 37.06
N GLN A 172 -0.77 -0.93 35.89
CA GLN A 172 0.50 -0.82 35.17
C GLN A 172 0.24 -0.60 33.68
N LYS A 173 1.29 -0.26 32.91
CA LYS A 173 1.18 0.14 31.50
C LYS A 173 0.47 -0.93 30.63
N ASP A 174 0.54 -2.21 31.00
CA ASP A 174 0.16 -3.32 30.11
C ASP A 174 -0.92 -4.27 30.65
N PHE A 175 -1.40 -4.09 31.88
CA PHE A 175 -2.38 -5.00 32.51
C PHE A 175 -3.62 -4.29 33.02
N TYR A 176 -4.77 -4.83 32.62
CA TYR A 176 -6.08 -4.48 33.14
C TYR A 176 -6.41 -5.35 34.36
N THR A 177 -6.78 -4.72 35.47
CA THR A 177 -7.38 -5.40 36.63
C THR A 177 -8.90 -5.28 36.52
N VAL A 178 -9.63 -6.39 36.57
CA VAL A 178 -11.10 -6.35 36.59
C VAL A 178 -11.57 -5.80 37.93
N ASN A 179 -12.43 -4.77 37.90
CA ASN A 179 -12.96 -4.11 39.10
C ASN A 179 -13.97 -4.99 39.83
N ASP A 180 -14.99 -5.45 39.09
CA ASP A 180 -16.05 -6.33 39.57
C ASP A 180 -16.37 -7.33 38.45
N TYR A 181 -15.98 -8.58 38.67
CA TYR A 181 -16.14 -9.62 37.66
C TYR A 181 -17.59 -10.01 37.42
N GLN A 182 -18.43 -9.98 38.46
CA GLN A 182 -19.85 -10.33 38.31
C GLN A 182 -20.58 -9.25 37.52
N ALA A 183 -20.29 -7.97 37.80
CA ALA A 183 -20.82 -6.85 37.03
C ALA A 183 -20.39 -6.91 35.54
N LEU A 184 -19.16 -7.34 35.27
CA LEU A 184 -18.67 -7.56 33.91
C LEU A 184 -19.42 -8.68 33.18
N LEU A 185 -19.65 -9.82 33.85
CA LEU A 185 -20.40 -10.95 33.29
C LEU A 185 -21.85 -10.62 32.94
N ASP A 186 -22.47 -9.70 33.69
CA ASP A 186 -23.87 -9.31 33.48
C ASP A 186 -24.03 -8.10 32.54
N ASP A 187 -22.93 -7.50 32.07
CA ASP A 187 -22.94 -6.34 31.18
C ASP A 187 -23.03 -6.74 29.69
N LYS A 188 -24.25 -6.67 29.16
CA LYS A 188 -24.53 -6.91 27.73
C LYS A 188 -23.95 -5.84 26.81
N GLU A 189 -23.78 -4.61 27.27
CA GLU A 189 -23.21 -3.54 26.44
C GLU A 189 -21.72 -3.81 26.21
N PHE A 190 -21.01 -4.26 27.24
CA PHE A 190 -19.61 -4.65 27.14
C PHE A 190 -19.40 -5.82 26.17
N THR A 191 -20.18 -6.89 26.30
CA THR A 191 -20.09 -8.06 25.42
C THR A 191 -20.49 -7.73 23.98
N ASN A 192 -21.52 -6.92 23.76
CA ASN A 192 -21.89 -6.43 22.42
C ASN A 192 -20.79 -5.56 21.81
N MET A 193 -20.17 -4.67 22.59
CA MET A 193 -19.03 -3.86 22.15
C MET A 193 -17.84 -4.75 21.74
N LEU A 194 -17.48 -5.74 22.55
CA LEU A 194 -16.42 -6.70 22.21
C LEU A 194 -16.75 -7.49 20.93
N SER A 195 -17.99 -7.98 20.79
CA SER A 195 -18.45 -8.68 19.59
C SER A 195 -18.34 -7.81 18.34
N PHE A 196 -18.75 -6.55 18.44
CA PHE A 196 -18.61 -5.59 17.35
C PHE A 196 -17.14 -5.35 16.98
N ARG A 197 -16.26 -5.13 17.96
CA ARG A 197 -14.81 -4.98 17.71
C ARG A 197 -14.18 -6.23 17.10
N GLY A 198 -14.57 -7.43 17.54
CA GLY A 198 -14.12 -8.69 16.97
C GLY A 198 -14.46 -8.81 15.48
N ASN A 199 -15.70 -8.44 15.12
CA ASN A 199 -16.12 -8.40 13.73
C ASN A 199 -15.37 -7.35 12.91
N LEU A 200 -15.13 -6.15 13.45
CA LEU A 200 -14.33 -5.13 12.79
C LEU A 200 -12.91 -5.60 12.49
N ARG A 201 -12.26 -6.29 13.43
CA ARG A 201 -10.94 -6.89 13.21
C ARG A 201 -10.97 -7.91 12.07
N LYS A 202 -11.94 -8.82 12.06
CA LYS A 202 -12.11 -9.80 10.98
C LYS A 202 -12.27 -9.12 9.61
N GLN A 203 -13.11 -8.09 9.52
CA GLN A 203 -13.31 -7.34 8.28
C GLN A 203 -12.07 -6.55 7.85
N SER A 204 -11.39 -5.90 8.80
CA SER A 204 -10.11 -5.21 8.57
C SER A 204 -9.04 -6.18 8.07
N THR A 205 -8.93 -7.38 8.66
CA THR A 205 -8.02 -8.43 8.17
C THR A 205 -8.32 -8.81 6.72
N ILE A 206 -9.58 -9.01 6.34
CA ILE A 206 -9.97 -9.33 4.95
C ILE A 206 -9.55 -8.21 3.99
N ARG A 207 -9.77 -6.95 4.36
CA ARG A 207 -9.37 -5.79 3.56
C ARG A 207 -7.85 -5.71 3.39
N LYS A 208 -7.09 -6.00 4.45
CA LYS A 208 -5.62 -6.00 4.42
C LYS A 208 -5.05 -7.13 3.58
N ILE A 209 -5.67 -8.31 3.61
CA ILE A 209 -5.32 -9.43 2.71
C ILE A 209 -5.49 -8.99 1.26
N LYS A 210 -6.63 -8.38 0.90
CA LYS A 210 -6.86 -7.85 -0.46
C LYS A 210 -5.81 -6.81 -0.85
N ALA A 211 -5.49 -5.88 0.05
CA ALA A 211 -4.46 -4.88 -0.20
C ALA A 211 -3.09 -5.53 -0.45
N LYS A 212 -2.72 -6.52 0.35
CA LYS A 212 -1.48 -7.30 0.16
C LYS A 212 -1.44 -7.97 -1.20
N ASP A 213 -2.54 -8.59 -1.62
CA ASP A 213 -2.62 -9.26 -2.92
C ASP A 213 -2.46 -8.26 -4.08
N GLN A 214 -3.04 -7.06 -3.97
CA GLN A 214 -2.82 -5.98 -4.94
C GLN A 214 -1.37 -5.50 -4.96
N THR A 215 -0.74 -5.35 -3.78
CA THR A 215 0.69 -5.03 -3.66
C THR A 215 1.56 -6.07 -4.34
N LEU A 216 1.27 -7.37 -4.13
CA LEU A 216 2.00 -8.48 -4.74
C LEU A 216 1.81 -8.53 -6.26
N ASN A 217 0.61 -8.20 -6.76
CA ASN A 217 0.36 -8.08 -8.20
C ASN A 217 1.24 -6.98 -8.83
N VAL A 218 1.31 -5.79 -8.23
CA VAL A 218 2.19 -4.72 -8.71
C VAL A 218 3.66 -5.14 -8.65
N LEU A 219 4.10 -5.80 -7.57
CA LEU A 219 5.45 -6.34 -7.47
C LEU A 219 5.78 -7.33 -8.60
N ALA A 220 4.84 -8.20 -8.97
CA ALA A 220 5.02 -9.13 -10.07
C ALA A 220 5.13 -8.41 -11.42
N MET A 221 4.32 -7.37 -11.65
CA MET A 221 4.40 -6.55 -12.87
C MET A 221 5.74 -5.79 -12.95
N ILE A 222 6.18 -5.17 -11.85
CA ILE A 222 7.50 -4.51 -11.78
C ILE A 222 8.62 -5.51 -12.04
N HIS A 223 8.55 -6.72 -11.47
CA HIS A 223 9.56 -7.74 -11.71
C HIS A 223 9.65 -8.13 -13.17
N LYS A 224 8.50 -8.28 -13.85
CA LYS A 224 8.45 -8.54 -15.29
C LYS A 224 9.08 -7.41 -16.08
N GLU A 225 8.76 -6.16 -15.76
CA GLU A 225 9.32 -4.98 -16.44
C GLU A 225 10.84 -4.94 -16.32
N LEU A 226 11.37 -5.11 -15.11
CA LEU A 226 12.81 -5.12 -14.83
C LEU A 226 13.56 -6.33 -15.41
N SER A 227 12.86 -7.35 -15.89
CA SER A 227 13.48 -8.56 -16.48
C SER A 227 13.46 -8.55 -18.01
N ASN A 228 12.79 -7.58 -18.64
CA ASN A 228 12.69 -7.45 -20.10
C ASN A 228 13.79 -6.56 -20.72
N ASP A 229 14.62 -5.93 -19.89
CA ASP A 229 15.82 -5.16 -20.29
C ASP A 229 17.11 -5.99 -20.12
#